data_AF-A0A8B3LGQ3-F1
#
_entry.id   AF-A0A8B3LGQ3-F1
#
_cell.length_a   1.000
_cell.length_b   1.000
_cell.length_c   1.000
_cell.angle_alpha   90.00
_cell.angle_beta   90.00
_cell.angle_gamma   90.00
#
_symmetry.space_group_name_H-M   'P 1'
#
loop_
_entity.id
_entity.type
_entity.pdbx_description
1 polymer ?
#
loop_
_entity_poly.entity_id
_entity_poly.type
_entity_poly.pdbx_seq_one_letter_code
_entity_poly.pdbx_strand_id
1 'polypeptide(L)' 'MTAFTVRLPDDTTNRLDQLAEKLDRSRSYVAAKAIEDFVARQEWQLAEIEAGLAEAERGEFASEQELAAVIGKYVKPAG' A
#
# COMPACT_ATOMS: atom_id res chain seq x y z
N MET A 1 -11.87 20.02 -9.30
CA MET A 1 -10.75 19.86 -8.34
C MET A 1 -11.15 20.59 -7.08
N THR A 2 -11.04 19.94 -5.92
CA THR A 2 -11.43 20.53 -4.63
C THR A 2 -10.16 20.83 -3.85
N ALA A 3 -10.08 22.02 -3.24
CA ALA A 3 -8.96 22.41 -2.41
C ALA A 3 -9.32 22.24 -0.93
N PHE A 4 -8.34 21.80 -0.14
CA PHE A 4 -8.45 21.73 1.31
C PHE A 4 -7.09 22.05 1.93
N THR A 5 -7.09 22.45 3.21
CA THR A 5 -5.88 22.81 3.94
C THR A 5 -5.44 21.63 4.81
N VAL A 6 -4.17 21.22 4.66
CA VAL A 6 -3.54 20.21 5.51
C VAL A 6 -2.55 20.90 6.43
N ARG A 7 -2.55 20.50 7.71
CA ARG A 7 -1.53 20.93 8.67
C ARG A 7 -0.47 19.83 8.74
N LEU A 8 0.78 20.20 8.50
CA LEU A 8 1.93 19.31 8.58
C LEU A 8 2.90 19.85 9.64
N PRO A 9 3.62 18.98 10.36
CA PRO A 9 4.77 19.41 11.17
C PRO A 9 5.80 20.15 10.33
N ASP A 10 6.54 21.08 10.94
CA ASP A 10 7.53 21.90 10.24
C ASP A 10 8.61 21.04 9.57
N ASP A 11 9.09 19.98 10.23
CA ASP A 11 10.06 19.04 9.65
C ASP A 11 9.55 18.41 8.35
N THR A 12 8.30 17.94 8.35
CA THR A 12 7.67 17.35 7.15
C THR A 12 7.53 18.38 6.04
N THR A 13 7.17 19.63 6.38
CA THR A 13 7.05 20.72 5.40
C THR A 13 8.39 21.00 4.74
N ASN A 14 9.47 21.11 5.52
CA ASN A 14 10.82 21.35 5.03
C ASN A 14 11.31 20.23 4.10
N ARG A 15 11.03 18.97 4.47
CA ARG A 15 11.38 17.80 3.63
C ARG A 15 10.59 17.77 2.33
N LEU A 16 9.32 18.15 2.37
CA LEU A 16 8.46 18.24 1.18
C LEU A 16 8.96 19.34 0.24
N ASP A 17 9.43 20.47 0.77
CA ASP A 17 10.02 21.56 -0.01
C ASP A 17 11.28 21.15 -0.75
N GLN A 18 12.21 20.51 -0.04
CA GLN A 18 13.45 20.00 -0.64
C GLN A 18 13.16 18.97 -1.73
N LEU A 19 12.14 18.14 -1.54
CA LEU A 19 11.72 17.15 -2.53
C LEU A 19 11.12 17.84 -3.77
N ALA A 20 10.25 18.83 -3.57
CA ALA A 20 9.64 19.59 -4.65
C ALA A 20 10.68 20.32 -5.51
N GLU A 21 11.68 20.95 -4.88
CA GLU A 21 12.79 21.60 -5.57
C GLU A 21 13.60 20.60 -6.42
N LYS A 22 14.01 19.46 -5.84
CA LYS A 22 14.78 18.42 -6.55
C LYS A 22 14.01 17.79 -7.72
N LEU A 23 12.68 17.76 -7.63
CA LEU A 23 11.81 17.22 -8.68
C LEU A 23 11.41 18.27 -9.74
N ASP A 24 11.81 19.54 -9.56
CA ASP A 24 11.35 20.68 -10.38
C ASP A 24 9.81 20.73 -10.45
N ARG A 25 9.17 20.67 -9.29
CA ARG A 25 7.70 20.67 -9.14
C ARG A 25 7.27 21.58 -7.99
N SER A 26 6.01 21.99 -8.02
CA SER A 26 5.43 22.75 -6.90
C SER A 26 5.17 21.85 -5.69
N ARG A 27 5.23 22.43 -4.49
CA ARG A 27 4.87 21.73 -3.23
C ARG A 27 3.49 21.09 -3.32
N SER A 28 2.52 21.81 -3.88
CA SER A 28 1.14 21.33 -4.06
C SER A 28 1.06 20.14 -4.99
N TYR A 29 1.86 20.10 -6.07
CA TYR A 29 1.92 18.95 -6.96
C TYR A 29 2.44 17.71 -6.22
N VAL A 30 3.56 17.84 -5.49
CA VAL A 30 4.13 16.71 -4.75
C VAL A 30 3.19 16.22 -3.66
N ALA A 31 2.54 17.14 -2.94
CA ALA A 31 1.54 16.80 -1.93
C ALA A 31 0.33 16.05 -2.53
N ALA A 32 -0.24 16.57 -3.62
CA ALA A 32 -1.37 15.93 -4.30
C ALA A 32 -0.98 14.53 -4.79
N LYS A 33 0.18 14.41 -5.44
CA LYS A 33 0.68 13.12 -5.93
C LYS A 33 0.88 12.11 -4.79
N ALA A 34 1.46 12.53 -3.67
CA ALA A 34 1.63 11.67 -2.51
C ALA A 34 0.30 11.20 -1.91
N ILE A 35 -0.73 12.07 -1.89
CA ILE A 35 -2.08 11.72 -1.43
C ILE A 35 -2.74 10.73 -2.41
N GLU A 36 -2.68 10.98 -3.71
CA GLU A 36 -3.22 10.07 -4.74
C GLU A 36 -2.58 8.68 -4.64
N ASP A 37 -1.25 8.62 -4.55
CA ASP A 37 -0.51 7.37 -4.43
C ASP A 37 -0.77 6.66 -3.09
N PHE A 38 -1.08 7.40 -2.03
CA PHE A 38 -1.49 6.82 -0.76
C PHE A 38 -2.88 6.18 -0.88
N VAL A 39 -3.86 6.94 -1.36
CA VAL A 39 -5.25 6.49 -1.50
C VAL A 39 -5.31 5.24 -2.38
N ALA A 40 -4.70 5.27 -3.56
CA ALA A 40 -4.72 4.13 -4.47
C ALA A 40 -4.14 2.85 -3.84
N ARG A 41 -3.05 2.97 -3.07
CA ARG A 41 -2.47 1.82 -2.35
C ARG A 41 -3.37 1.31 -1.23
N GLN A 42 -4.03 2.20 -0.48
CA GLN A 42 -4.93 1.80 0.60
C GLN A 42 -6.20 1.16 0.06
N GLU A 43 -6.78 1.70 -1.01
CA GLU A 43 -7.97 1.13 -1.67
C GLU A 43 -7.70 -0.30 -2.16
N TRP A 44 -6.60 -0.51 -2.89
CA TRP A 44 -6.24 -1.85 -3.34
C TRP A 44 -6.02 -2.81 -2.16
N GLN A 45 -5.27 -2.37 -1.13
CA GLN A 45 -4.99 -3.23 0.02
C GLN A 45 -6.26 -3.62 0.79
N LEU A 46 -7.16 -2.68 1.01
CA LEU A 46 -8.43 -2.94 1.69
C LEU A 46 -9.32 -3.89 0.87
N ALA A 47 -9.39 -3.68 -0.44
CA ALA A 47 -10.16 -4.55 -1.34
C ALA A 47 -9.65 -6.01 -1.31
N GLU A 48 -8.33 -6.23 -1.31
CA GLU A 48 -7.75 -7.57 -1.21
C GLU A 48 -8.02 -8.22 0.15
N ILE A 49 -7.97 -7.45 1.23
CA ILE A 49 -8.30 -7.95 2.58
C ILE A 49 -9.77 -8.36 2.64
N GLU A 50 -10.68 -7.51 2.15
CA GLU A 50 -12.12 -7.81 2.12
C GLU A 50 -12.43 -9.02 1.24
N ALA A 51 -11.77 -9.14 0.09
CA ALA A 51 -11.91 -10.31 -0.78
C ALA A 51 -11.45 -11.60 -0.09
N GLY A 52 -10.26 -11.61 0.52
CA GLY A 52 -9.73 -12.77 1.23
C GLY A 52 -10.57 -13.18 2.44
N LEU A 53 -11.15 -12.20 3.16
CA LEU A 53 -12.12 -12.49 4.24
C LEU A 53 -13.38 -13.15 3.69
N ALA A 54 -13.93 -12.65 2.58
CA ALA A 54 -15.12 -13.23 1.97
C ALA A 54 -14.86 -14.65 1.42
N GLU A 55 -13.69 -14.91 0.84
CA GLU A 55 -13.24 -16.25 0.42
C GLU A 55 -13.16 -17.21 1.62
N ALA A 56 -12.53 -16.77 2.71
CA ALA A 56 -12.43 -17.54 3.95
C ALA A 56 -13.80 -17.86 4.56
N GLU A 57 -14.74 -16.90 4.56
CA GLU A 57 -16.12 -17.13 5.00
C GLU A 57 -16.88 -18.15 4.15
N ARG A 58 -16.55 -18.24 2.85
CA ARG A 58 -17.07 -19.27 1.93
C ARG A 58 -16.31 -20.61 2.04
N GLY A 59 -15.27 -20.68 2.86
CA GLY A 59 -14.43 -21.87 3.01
C GLY A 59 -13.50 -22.13 1.84
N GLU A 60 -13.22 -21.12 1.01
CA GLU A 60 -12.35 -21.20 -0.17
C GLU A 60 -10.86 -21.21 0.23
N PHE A 61 -10.47 -22.21 1.02
CA PHE A 61 -9.09 -22.45 1.39
C PHE A 61 -8.43 -23.45 0.45
N ALA A 62 -7.10 -23.37 0.35
CA ALA A 62 -6.32 -24.39 -0.32
C ALA A 62 -6.54 -25.77 0.33
N SER A 63 -6.60 -26.81 -0.50
CA SER A 63 -6.60 -28.19 -0.04
C SER A 63 -5.27 -28.55 0.63
N GLU A 64 -5.27 -29.63 1.42
CA GLU A 64 -4.06 -30.17 2.05
C GLU A 64 -2.98 -30.50 1.00
N GLN A 65 -3.39 -31.00 -0.17
CA GLN A 65 -2.48 -31.37 -1.25
C GLN A 65 -1.80 -30.15 -1.88
N GLU A 66 -2.56 -29.07 -2.11
CA GLU A 66 -2.02 -27.80 -2.62
C GLU A 66 -1.06 -27.16 -1.62
N LEU A 67 -1.42 -27.17 -0.33
CA LEU A 67 -0.56 -26.67 0.73
C LEU A 67 0.76 -27.47 0.80
N ALA A 68 0.69 -28.80 0.75
CA ALA A 68 1.87 -29.66 0.75
C ALA A 68 2.80 -29.39 -0.45
N ALA A 69 2.24 -29.14 -1.63
CA ALA A 69 3.01 -28.80 -2.82
C ALA A 69 3.76 -27.47 -2.69
N VAL A 70 3.13 -26.44 -2.10
CA VAL A 70 3.78 -25.14 -1.85
C VAL A 70 4.91 -25.28 -0.84
N ILE A 71 4.67 -25.99 0.28
CA ILE A 71 5.68 -26.24 1.31
C ILE A 71 6.88 -26.98 0.72
N GLY A 72 6.65 -28.08 0.01
CA GLY A 72 7.72 -28.88 -0.60
C GLY A 72 8.57 -28.11 -1.61
N LYS A 73 7.99 -27.10 -2.27
CA LYS A 73 8.71 -26.27 -3.25
C LYS A 73 9.60 -25.20 -2.62
N TYR A 74 9.17 -24.57 -1.53
CA TYR A 74 9.79 -23.33 -1.04
C TYR A 74 10.35 -23.40 0.38
N VAL A 75 9.88 -24.32 1.22
CA VAL A 75 10.37 -24.44 2.60
C VAL A 75 11.56 -25.41 2.60
N LYS A 76 12.78 -24.88 2.75
CA LYS A 76 13.95 -25.74 3.00
C LYS A 76 13.82 -26.34 4.41
N PRO A 77 14.12 -27.63 4.60
CA PRO A 77 14.20 -28.19 5.94
C PRO A 77 15.22 -27.39 6.75
N ALA A 78 14.85 -26.98 7.96
CA ALA A 78 15.83 -26.49 8.92
C ALA A 78 16.72 -27.69 9.29
N GLY A 79 17.96 -27.67 8.78
CA GLY A 79 19.00 -28.63 9.15
C GLY A 79 19.53 -28.35 10.54
#